data_AF-A0A7K2LRJ0-F1
#
_entry.id   AF-A0A7K2LRJ0-F1
#
_cell.length_a   1.000
_cell.length_b   1.000
_cell.length_c   1.000
_cell.angle_alpha   90.00
_cell.angle_beta   90.00
_cell.angle_gamma   90.00
#
_symmetry.space_group_name_H-M   'P 1'
#
loop_
_entity.id
_entity.type
_entity.pdbx_description
1 polymer ?
#
loop_
_entity_poly.entity_id
_entity_poly.type
_entity_poly.pdbx_seq_one_letter_code
_entity_poly.pdbx_strand_id
1 'polypeptide(L)'
;MTDGFDFSPGAQVPLSGSAGQTAATYALASAAYRDDELTKIKDADNEWHQSTVKPPRPWAKIFRPRFGEAFSRAVIDRTLGAGRKPLIQSFGIEPQVVVEHCLAAHRIRRERDNWLSAVTVLCGVLFLPGFALWLLVFTLRVNVSRREDKRAGALGTALLLAMGALALLFLVKMPFHGFWAWYGRAAVVMPVIGWFWAKRICERTAQDLRERWSSLLSGGGIGAKIPEAVPGSPGDAAEQVRKELARLGAEQRSNSVFYAGPKGILGMGTRWGSWQLAEDLVSAEPGKDFHPFRSWDVITAIQGGLGMLERTPINTGGFTKPTITHWIVTPVGENAKEVSRPTGADVDAYTVRTHAVQDICNKQQFGSGDRHYLGVQWTLWDGHLVITMMITVTVLHETLRIEVTGHALGPVNPLFNEKPAAKEKEVQKAFRFWETRKVKLPLIDPDEVVRLAARAPLTWYPPLLNWLGGSLTLPEPFGLRHAWADQPWRHRFMADDALRAATPVLRVVHAAALKTLRDNGVDVEKFGSRSSALSGAVQDASPKKADLYDA
;
A
#
# COMPACT_ATOMS: atom_id res chain seq x y z
N MET A 1 -1.44 -25.61 -32.29
CA MET A 1 -1.16 -25.85 -30.87
C MET A 1 0.34 -25.98 -30.75
N THR A 2 0.99 -24.97 -30.20
CA THR A 2 2.41 -24.92 -29.85
C THR A 2 2.44 -24.39 -28.43
N ASP A 3 2.90 -25.21 -27.49
CA ASP A 3 2.95 -24.89 -26.08
C ASP A 3 3.81 -23.63 -25.86
N GLY A 4 3.16 -22.59 -25.32
CA GLY A 4 3.62 -21.20 -25.35
C GLY A 4 4.67 -20.85 -24.32
N PHE A 5 5.89 -21.38 -24.49
CA PHE A 5 7.08 -20.83 -23.83
C PHE A 5 8.03 -20.26 -24.88
N ASP A 6 8.01 -18.94 -25.02
CA ASP A 6 8.99 -18.18 -25.79
C ASP A 6 10.17 -17.84 -24.87
N PHE A 7 11.39 -18.27 -25.24
CA PHE A 7 12.64 -18.02 -24.51
C PHE A 7 13.59 -17.07 -25.24
N SER A 8 13.08 -16.26 -26.17
CA SER A 8 13.89 -15.24 -26.85
C SER A 8 14.38 -14.13 -25.89
N PRO A 9 15.52 -13.45 -26.17
CA PRO A 9 16.00 -12.34 -25.34
C PRO A 9 14.95 -11.22 -25.27
N GLY A 10 14.40 -10.96 -24.08
CA GLY A 10 13.25 -10.08 -23.87
C GLY A 10 11.93 -10.79 -23.55
N ALA A 11 11.91 -12.12 -23.55
CA ALA A 11 10.78 -12.92 -23.12
C ALA A 11 10.41 -12.65 -21.65
N GLN A 12 9.16 -12.25 -21.44
CA GLN A 12 8.55 -12.01 -20.14
C GLN A 12 8.27 -13.37 -19.50
N VAL A 13 8.96 -13.72 -18.43
CA VAL A 13 8.50 -14.80 -17.54
C VAL A 13 7.17 -14.33 -16.97
N PRO A 14 6.03 -14.98 -17.26
CA PRO A 14 4.83 -14.79 -16.46
C PRO A 14 5.23 -15.23 -15.06
N LEU A 15 5.35 -14.29 -14.12
CA LEU A 15 5.66 -14.63 -12.74
C LEU A 15 4.56 -15.59 -12.28
N SER A 16 4.98 -16.80 -11.92
CA SER A 16 4.16 -17.81 -11.26
C SER A 16 3.64 -17.21 -9.95
N GLY A 17 2.46 -16.58 -10.00
CA GLY A 17 1.85 -15.84 -8.89
C GLY A 17 0.40 -15.43 -9.13
N SER A 18 -0.29 -16.00 -10.13
CA SER A 18 -1.74 -15.78 -10.29
C SER A 18 -2.59 -16.45 -9.21
N ALA A 19 -1.97 -17.25 -8.32
CA ALA A 19 -2.57 -17.78 -7.12
C ALA A 19 -2.02 -17.00 -5.90
N GLY A 20 -2.72 -15.95 -5.46
CA GLY A 20 -2.32 -15.17 -4.27
C GLY A 20 -2.70 -13.69 -4.27
N GLN A 21 -3.03 -13.13 -5.44
CA GLN A 21 -3.30 -11.69 -5.55
C GLN A 21 -4.70 -11.34 -5.03
N THR A 22 -4.74 -10.78 -3.82
CA THR A 22 -5.97 -10.38 -3.13
C THR A 22 -6.54 -9.07 -3.66
N ALA A 23 -7.87 -8.88 -3.63
CA ALA A 23 -8.52 -7.60 -3.95
C ALA A 23 -7.92 -6.43 -3.15
N ALA A 24 -7.56 -6.65 -1.89
CA ALA A 24 -6.86 -5.65 -1.07
C ALA A 24 -5.47 -5.27 -1.64
N THR A 25 -4.73 -6.23 -2.20
CA THR A 25 -3.45 -5.97 -2.90
C THR A 25 -3.68 -5.10 -4.13
N TYR A 26 -4.65 -5.46 -4.97
CA TYR A 26 -4.97 -4.71 -6.18
C TYR A 26 -5.51 -3.31 -5.90
N ALA A 27 -6.30 -3.14 -4.83
CA ALA A 27 -6.78 -1.83 -4.40
C ALA A 27 -5.61 -0.88 -4.11
N LEU A 28 -4.62 -1.32 -3.34
CA LEU A 28 -3.43 -0.53 -3.04
C LEU A 28 -2.55 -0.31 -4.28
N ALA A 29 -2.35 -1.35 -5.10
CA ALA A 29 -1.60 -1.24 -6.36
C ALA A 29 -2.24 -0.24 -7.32
N SER A 30 -3.57 -0.12 -7.32
CA SER A 30 -4.31 0.82 -8.18
C SER A 30 -3.92 2.28 -7.96
N ALA A 31 -3.50 2.64 -6.74
CA ALA A 31 -3.07 4.00 -6.43
C ALA A 31 -1.84 4.44 -7.25
N ALA A 32 -0.99 3.50 -7.67
CA ALA A 32 0.14 3.78 -8.53
C ALA A 32 -0.26 4.41 -9.87
N TYR A 33 -1.49 4.21 -10.33
CA TYR A 33 -1.97 4.62 -11.65
C TYR A 33 -2.88 5.86 -11.64
N ARG A 34 -3.20 6.40 -10.45
CA ARG A 34 -4.14 7.51 -10.30
C ARG A 34 -3.63 8.85 -10.81
N ASP A 35 -4.56 9.65 -11.30
CA ASP A 35 -4.33 11.00 -11.84
C ASP A 35 -4.97 12.12 -11.01
N ASP A 36 -5.43 11.80 -9.80
CA ASP A 36 -5.98 12.75 -8.84
C ASP A 36 -4.97 13.78 -8.32
N GLU A 37 -5.48 14.78 -7.61
CA GLU A 37 -4.64 15.70 -6.82
C GLU A 37 -3.97 14.98 -5.66
N LEU A 38 -2.71 15.34 -5.39
CA LEU A 38 -1.90 14.72 -4.34
C LEU A 38 -2.55 14.78 -2.95
N THR A 39 -3.31 15.83 -2.66
CA THR A 39 -3.96 16.03 -1.36
C THR A 39 -5.00 14.98 -1.03
N LYS A 40 -5.58 14.28 -2.02
CA LYS A 40 -6.57 13.22 -1.78
C LYS A 40 -6.04 12.06 -0.94
N ILE A 41 -4.72 11.84 -0.90
CA ILE A 41 -4.14 10.80 -0.04
C ILE A 41 -4.47 11.02 1.45
N LYS A 42 -4.67 12.27 1.86
CA LYS A 42 -5.02 12.61 3.25
C LYS A 42 -6.40 12.09 3.64
N ASP A 43 -7.29 11.84 2.68
CA ASP A 43 -8.60 11.26 2.93
C ASP A 43 -8.49 9.77 3.33
N ALA A 44 -7.33 9.14 3.07
CA ALA A 44 -7.02 7.79 3.49
C ALA A 44 -6.20 7.69 4.78
N ASP A 45 -5.75 8.82 5.33
CA ASP A 45 -5.01 8.82 6.59
C ASP A 45 -5.93 8.45 7.75
N ASN A 46 -5.36 7.80 8.77
CA ASN A 46 -6.05 7.48 10.01
C ASN A 46 -5.40 8.23 11.20
N GLU A 47 -6.00 8.10 12.38
CA GLU A 47 -5.53 8.78 13.59
C GLU A 47 -4.05 8.49 13.91
N TRP A 48 -3.59 7.27 13.62
CA TRP A 48 -2.27 6.77 14.00
C TRP A 48 -1.20 6.86 12.91
N HIS A 49 -1.62 6.98 11.64
CA HIS A 49 -0.79 6.98 10.44
C HIS A 49 -1.23 8.10 9.51
N GLN A 50 -0.45 9.19 9.52
CA GLN A 50 -0.71 10.38 8.72
C GLN A 50 0.38 10.57 7.67
N SER A 51 -0.04 10.77 6.43
CA SER A 51 0.82 11.05 5.30
C SER A 51 1.17 12.54 5.27
N THR A 52 2.45 12.86 5.14
CA THR A 52 2.87 14.27 5.05
C THR A 52 2.99 14.69 3.59
N VAL A 53 2.12 15.60 3.16
CA VAL A 53 2.17 16.22 1.83
C VAL A 53 2.90 17.56 1.92
N LYS A 54 4.09 17.65 1.31
CA LYS A 54 4.81 18.92 1.17
C LYS A 54 4.27 19.68 -0.04
N PRO A 55 3.75 20.91 0.14
CA PRO A 55 3.19 21.68 -0.98
C PRO A 55 4.30 22.13 -1.95
N PRO A 56 3.96 22.37 -3.23
CA PRO A 56 4.88 23.00 -4.17
C PRO A 56 5.21 24.43 -3.74
N ARG A 57 6.35 24.96 -4.20
CA ARG A 57 6.65 26.39 -3.99
C ARG A 57 5.58 27.25 -4.67
N PRO A 58 5.18 28.41 -4.08
CA PRO A 58 4.10 29.24 -4.62
C PRO A 58 4.28 29.62 -6.09
N TRP A 59 5.53 29.87 -6.51
CA TRP A 59 5.91 30.22 -7.87
C TRP A 59 6.20 29.00 -8.78
N ALA A 60 6.26 27.79 -8.20
CA ALA A 60 6.66 26.55 -8.89
C ALA A 60 5.53 25.51 -8.97
N LYS A 61 4.26 25.94 -8.84
CA LYS A 61 3.08 25.06 -8.86
C LYS A 61 2.98 24.20 -10.14
N ILE A 62 3.56 24.65 -11.24
CA ILE A 62 3.66 23.90 -12.50
C ILE A 62 4.45 22.59 -12.35
N PHE A 63 5.27 22.44 -11.31
CA PHE A 63 6.01 21.21 -11.06
C PHE A 63 5.30 20.27 -10.10
N ARG A 64 4.06 20.52 -9.66
CA ARG A 64 3.37 19.62 -8.72
C ARG A 64 3.19 18.20 -9.30
N PRO A 65 3.48 17.12 -8.55
CA PRO A 65 3.17 15.76 -8.97
C PRO A 65 1.68 15.44 -8.81
N ARG A 66 1.19 14.47 -9.58
CA ARG A 66 -0.15 13.86 -9.37
C ARG A 66 -0.08 12.77 -8.30
N PHE A 67 -1.24 12.37 -7.79
CA PHE A 67 -1.33 11.38 -6.71
C PHE A 67 -0.55 10.09 -7.01
N GLY A 68 -0.84 9.41 -8.13
CA GLY A 68 -0.15 8.16 -8.46
C GLY A 68 1.34 8.33 -8.75
N GLU A 69 1.76 9.50 -9.24
CA GLU A 69 3.18 9.82 -9.44
C GLU A 69 3.94 9.95 -8.11
N ALA A 70 3.39 10.71 -7.16
CA ALA A 70 3.99 10.86 -5.84
C ALA A 70 3.91 9.57 -5.01
N PHE A 71 2.79 8.84 -5.08
CA PHE A 71 2.60 7.55 -4.42
C PHE A 71 3.61 6.51 -4.92
N SER A 72 3.68 6.30 -6.24
CA SER A 72 4.59 5.31 -6.84
C SER A 72 6.03 5.57 -6.43
N ARG A 73 6.48 6.83 -6.50
CA ARG A 73 7.82 7.22 -6.09
C ARG A 73 8.07 7.07 -4.60
N ALA A 74 7.14 7.52 -3.74
CA ALA A 74 7.31 7.39 -2.29
C ALA A 74 7.38 5.91 -1.86
N VAL A 75 6.56 5.05 -2.48
CA VAL A 75 6.59 3.59 -2.24
C VAL A 75 7.92 3.00 -2.71
N ILE A 76 8.37 3.30 -3.93
CA ILE A 76 9.68 2.82 -4.45
C ILE A 76 10.81 3.27 -3.54
N ASP A 77 10.90 4.56 -3.22
CA ASP A 77 11.97 5.12 -2.38
C ASP A 77 11.96 4.47 -0.98
N ARG A 78 10.79 4.18 -0.41
CA ARG A 78 10.66 3.60 0.93
C ARG A 78 10.86 2.08 0.97
N THR A 79 10.62 1.37 -0.13
CA THR A 79 10.66 -0.10 -0.20
C THR A 79 11.89 -0.66 -0.91
N LEU A 80 12.49 0.08 -1.84
CA LEU A 80 13.67 -0.31 -2.62
C LEU A 80 14.83 0.67 -2.48
N GLY A 81 14.64 1.81 -1.81
CA GLY A 81 15.68 2.82 -1.64
C GLY A 81 16.88 2.32 -0.83
N ALA A 82 18.07 2.75 -1.23
CA ALA A 82 19.30 2.46 -0.50
C ALA A 82 19.23 3.04 0.92
N GLY A 83 19.57 2.23 1.93
CA GLY A 83 19.50 2.65 3.33
C GLY A 83 18.08 2.82 3.88
N ARG A 84 17.06 2.25 3.21
CA ARG A 84 15.68 2.28 3.74
C ARG A 84 15.62 1.66 5.14
N LYS A 85 14.75 2.24 5.96
CA LYS A 85 14.41 1.69 7.28
C LYS A 85 13.67 0.35 7.14
N PRO A 86 13.69 -0.52 8.17
CA PRO A 86 12.89 -1.73 8.16
C PRO A 86 11.40 -1.43 7.95
N LEU A 87 10.70 -2.33 7.26
CA LEU A 87 9.28 -2.23 6.99
C LEU A 87 8.46 -3.04 7.99
N ILE A 88 7.24 -2.60 8.29
CA ILE A 88 6.26 -3.38 9.04
C ILE A 88 5.59 -4.41 8.10
N GLN A 89 5.25 -5.58 8.64
CA GLN A 89 4.54 -6.62 7.91
C GLN A 89 3.16 -6.12 7.47
N SER A 90 2.80 -6.44 6.24
CA SER A 90 1.54 -6.07 5.62
C SER A 90 0.71 -7.32 5.41
N PHE A 91 -0.01 -7.73 6.45
CA PHE A 91 -0.80 -8.95 6.43
C PHE A 91 -1.98 -8.87 5.44
N GLY A 92 -2.33 -10.00 4.82
CA GLY A 92 -3.47 -10.12 3.88
C GLY A 92 -3.25 -9.46 2.52
N ILE A 93 -2.06 -8.90 2.26
CA ILE A 93 -1.67 -8.37 0.95
C ILE A 93 -0.27 -8.85 0.57
N GLU A 94 0.09 -8.63 -0.69
CA GLU A 94 1.43 -8.88 -1.20
C GLU A 94 2.14 -7.55 -1.52
N PRO A 95 2.98 -7.03 -0.61
CA PRO A 95 3.75 -5.80 -0.82
C PRO A 95 4.56 -5.77 -2.10
N GLN A 96 5.12 -6.92 -2.48
CA GLN A 96 5.93 -7.05 -3.68
C GLN A 96 5.12 -6.64 -4.92
N VAL A 97 3.90 -7.15 -5.07
CA VAL A 97 3.01 -6.83 -6.20
C VAL A 97 2.68 -5.34 -6.26
N VAL A 98 2.43 -4.70 -5.11
CA VAL A 98 2.20 -3.25 -5.05
C VAL A 98 3.42 -2.47 -5.54
N VAL A 99 4.62 -2.85 -5.09
CA VAL A 99 5.88 -2.22 -5.52
C VAL A 99 6.12 -2.43 -7.00
N GLU A 100 5.81 -3.62 -7.51
CA GLU A 100 5.93 -3.97 -8.93
C GLU A 100 5.03 -3.09 -9.82
N HIS A 101 3.78 -2.86 -9.40
CA HIS A 101 2.89 -1.92 -10.08
C HIS A 101 3.38 -0.47 -9.99
N CYS A 102 3.97 -0.07 -8.86
CA CYS A 102 4.61 1.24 -8.72
C CYS A 102 5.78 1.41 -9.70
N LEU A 103 6.65 0.41 -9.84
CA LEU A 103 7.76 0.40 -10.81
C LEU A 103 7.23 0.48 -12.25
N ALA A 104 6.24 -0.35 -12.59
CA ALA A 104 5.63 -0.33 -13.92
C ALA A 104 5.00 1.04 -14.26
N ALA A 105 4.27 1.64 -13.31
CA ALA A 105 3.69 2.97 -13.48
C ALA A 105 4.76 4.06 -13.57
N HIS A 106 5.86 3.94 -12.82
CA HIS A 106 6.99 4.86 -12.90
C HIS A 106 7.68 4.80 -14.26
N ARG A 107 7.87 3.59 -14.82
CA ARG A 107 8.44 3.38 -16.16
C ARG A 107 7.59 4.01 -17.27
N ILE A 108 6.28 3.80 -17.25
CA ILE A 108 5.35 4.42 -18.22
C ILE A 108 5.48 5.95 -18.20
N ARG A 109 5.57 6.54 -16.99
CA ARG A 109 5.78 7.98 -16.83
C ARG A 109 7.16 8.42 -17.31
N ARG A 110 8.21 7.66 -17.03
CA ARG A 110 9.57 7.95 -17.48
C ARG A 110 9.69 7.92 -19.00
N GLU A 111 9.05 6.96 -19.66
CA GLU A 111 8.99 6.88 -21.12
C GLU A 111 8.26 8.11 -21.70
N ARG A 112 7.09 8.46 -21.14
CA ARG A 112 6.38 9.70 -21.49
C ARG A 112 7.28 10.92 -21.32
N ASP A 113 7.95 11.06 -20.19
CA ASP A 113 8.76 12.24 -19.86
C ASP A 113 10.03 12.33 -20.72
N ASN A 114 10.62 11.20 -21.13
CA ASN A 114 11.69 11.17 -22.12
C ASN A 114 11.21 11.68 -23.49
N TRP A 115 10.06 11.20 -23.97
CA TRP A 115 9.46 11.68 -25.23
C TRP A 115 9.07 13.15 -25.16
N LEU A 116 8.48 13.61 -24.05
CA LEU A 116 8.17 15.02 -23.84
C LEU A 116 9.43 15.89 -23.77
N SER A 117 10.53 15.38 -23.19
CA SER A 117 11.82 16.08 -23.18
C SER A 117 12.38 16.20 -24.59
N ALA A 118 12.32 15.13 -25.40
CA ALA A 118 12.72 15.18 -26.80
C ALA A 118 11.89 16.19 -27.61
N VAL A 119 10.56 16.20 -27.44
CA VAL A 119 9.68 17.20 -28.06
C VAL A 119 10.02 18.62 -27.62
N THR A 120 10.30 18.81 -26.32
CA THR A 120 10.69 20.12 -25.78
C THR A 120 12.02 20.61 -26.36
N VAL A 121 13.01 19.73 -26.53
CA VAL A 121 14.28 20.08 -27.19
C VAL A 121 14.05 20.42 -28.66
N LEU A 122 13.37 19.54 -29.40
CA LEU A 122 13.20 19.67 -30.85
C LEU A 122 12.28 20.81 -31.28
N CYS A 123 11.19 21.05 -30.54
CA CYS A 123 10.17 22.03 -30.90
C CYS A 123 10.21 23.30 -30.03
N GLY A 124 10.87 23.24 -28.87
CA GLY A 124 11.00 24.36 -27.94
C GLY A 124 12.38 24.99 -27.99
N VAL A 125 13.43 24.25 -27.60
CA VAL A 125 14.79 24.80 -27.47
C VAL A 125 15.39 25.18 -28.82
N LEU A 126 15.28 24.33 -29.85
CA LEU A 126 15.77 24.65 -31.20
C LEU A 126 15.03 25.83 -31.85
N PHE A 127 13.80 26.12 -31.40
CA PHE A 127 12.92 27.16 -31.95
C PHE A 127 12.50 28.17 -30.86
N LEU A 128 13.42 28.46 -29.94
CA LEU A 128 13.16 29.23 -28.71
C LEU A 128 12.47 30.58 -28.95
N PRO A 129 12.80 31.39 -29.97
CA PRO A 129 12.12 32.66 -30.20
C PRO A 129 10.60 32.51 -30.40
N GLY A 130 10.19 31.51 -31.20
CA GLY A 130 8.77 31.26 -31.44
C GLY A 130 8.10 30.55 -30.26
N PHE A 131 8.82 29.67 -29.56
CA PHE A 131 8.33 29.07 -28.33
C PHE A 131 8.03 30.12 -27.25
N ALA A 132 8.93 31.10 -27.05
CA ALA A 132 8.74 32.21 -26.12
C ALA A 132 7.54 33.09 -26.51
N LEU A 133 7.37 33.37 -27.82
CA LEU A 133 6.21 34.10 -28.32
C LEU A 133 4.90 33.37 -27.98
N TRP A 134 4.82 32.07 -28.24
CA TRP A 134 3.63 31.28 -27.92
C TRP A 134 3.38 31.18 -26.41
N LEU A 135 4.43 31.00 -25.59
CA LEU A 135 4.30 31.03 -24.14
C LEU A 135 3.76 32.36 -23.63
N LEU A 136 4.20 33.49 -24.20
CA LEU A 136 3.67 34.81 -23.87
C LEU A 136 2.17 34.87 -24.20
N VAL A 137 1.76 34.43 -25.39
CA VAL A 137 0.35 34.38 -25.81
C VAL A 137 -0.48 33.50 -24.87
N PHE A 138 0.01 32.33 -24.49
CA PHE A 138 -0.68 31.46 -23.53
C PHE A 138 -0.76 32.08 -22.14
N THR A 139 0.30 32.74 -21.66
CA THR A 139 0.32 33.42 -20.36
C THR A 139 -0.69 34.58 -20.34
N LEU A 140 -0.72 35.39 -21.41
CA LEU A 140 -1.70 36.45 -21.59
C LEU A 140 -3.12 35.89 -21.61
N ARG A 141 -3.36 34.81 -22.35
CA ARG A 141 -4.66 34.12 -22.37
C ARG A 141 -5.09 33.65 -20.98
N VAL A 142 -4.20 32.98 -20.23
CA VAL A 142 -4.49 32.50 -18.88
C VAL A 142 -4.84 33.66 -17.97
N ASN A 143 -4.06 34.74 -17.99
CA ASN A 143 -4.31 35.94 -17.19
C ASN A 143 -5.64 36.63 -17.55
N VAL A 144 -6.01 36.67 -18.82
CA VAL A 144 -7.31 37.19 -19.28
C VAL A 144 -8.46 36.27 -18.83
N SER A 145 -8.31 34.95 -18.99
CA SER A 145 -9.33 33.96 -18.64
C SER A 145 -9.57 33.79 -17.13
N ARG A 146 -8.62 34.23 -16.30
CA ARG A 146 -8.79 34.27 -14.83
C ARG A 146 -9.75 35.36 -14.35
N ARG A 147 -10.10 36.32 -15.21
CA ARG A 147 -11.18 37.27 -14.91
C ARG A 147 -12.51 36.56 -15.11
N GLU A 148 -13.34 36.45 -14.08
CA GLU A 148 -14.59 35.65 -14.06
C GLU A 148 -15.71 36.14 -15.01
N ASP A 149 -15.44 37.15 -15.84
CA ASP A 149 -16.42 37.66 -16.79
C ASP A 149 -16.66 36.66 -17.93
N LYS A 150 -17.93 36.42 -18.28
CA LYS A 150 -18.32 35.66 -19.49
C LYS A 150 -17.67 36.21 -20.78
N ARG A 151 -17.25 37.48 -20.78
CA ARG A 151 -16.52 38.13 -21.87
C ARG A 151 -15.03 37.73 -21.94
N ALA A 152 -14.44 37.29 -20.82
CA ALA A 152 -13.04 36.88 -20.75
C ALA A 152 -12.73 35.62 -21.57
N GLY A 153 -13.67 34.66 -21.62
CA GLY A 153 -13.55 33.47 -22.46
C GLY A 153 -13.58 33.78 -23.97
N ALA A 154 -14.45 34.71 -24.37
CA ALA A 154 -14.51 35.19 -25.75
C ALA A 154 -13.25 35.98 -26.14
N LEU A 155 -12.77 36.86 -25.25
CA LEU A 155 -11.54 37.64 -25.44
C LEU A 155 -10.29 36.75 -25.55
N GLY A 156 -10.17 35.72 -24.70
CA GLY A 156 -9.07 34.76 -24.79
C GLY A 156 -9.07 33.95 -26.09
N THR A 157 -10.26 33.66 -26.65
CA THR A 157 -10.40 32.97 -27.94
C THR A 157 -10.09 33.90 -29.11
N ALA A 158 -10.56 35.15 -29.05
CA ALA A 158 -10.26 36.18 -30.04
C ALA A 158 -8.75 36.49 -30.12
N LEU A 159 -8.05 36.52 -28.97
CA LEU A 159 -6.60 36.68 -28.93
C LEU A 159 -5.87 35.55 -29.67
N LEU A 160 -6.28 34.29 -29.47
CA LEU A 160 -5.69 33.15 -30.18
C LEU A 160 -5.95 33.21 -31.68
N LEU A 161 -7.15 33.62 -32.11
CA LEU A 161 -7.49 33.79 -33.52
C LEU A 161 -6.69 34.91 -34.17
N ALA A 162 -6.55 36.05 -33.49
CA ALA A 162 -5.75 37.18 -33.96
C ALA A 162 -4.27 36.81 -34.10
N MET A 163 -3.71 36.11 -33.10
CA MET A 163 -2.34 35.61 -33.16
C MET A 163 -2.15 34.53 -34.22
N GLY A 164 -3.14 33.66 -34.43
CA GLY A 164 -3.14 32.69 -35.52
C GLY A 164 -3.15 33.35 -36.90
N ALA A 165 -3.94 34.41 -37.08
CA ALA A 165 -3.98 35.19 -38.31
C ALA A 165 -2.67 35.96 -38.55
N LEU A 166 -2.08 36.55 -37.51
CA LEU A 166 -0.77 37.20 -37.57
C LEU A 166 0.35 36.20 -37.91
N ALA A 167 0.32 35.01 -37.30
CA ALA A 167 1.25 33.93 -37.61
C ALA A 167 1.12 33.51 -39.09
N LEU A 168 -0.11 33.35 -39.59
CA LEU A 168 -0.34 33.03 -41.00
C LEU A 168 0.16 34.13 -41.94
N LEU A 169 -0.12 35.40 -41.63
CA LEU A 169 0.36 36.54 -42.40
C LEU A 169 1.89 36.59 -42.42
N PHE A 170 2.53 36.35 -41.28
CA PHE A 170 3.99 36.27 -41.17
C PHE A 170 4.57 35.14 -42.02
N LEU A 171 3.93 33.97 -42.06
CA LEU A 171 4.36 32.84 -42.89
C LEU A 171 4.30 33.17 -44.39
N VAL A 172 3.25 33.88 -44.82
CA VAL A 172 2.99 34.22 -46.24
C VAL A 172 3.82 35.41 -46.71
N LYS A 173 3.92 36.49 -45.94
CA LYS A 173 4.55 37.77 -46.34
C LYS A 173 5.96 37.99 -45.78
N MET A 174 6.67 36.94 -45.38
CA MET A 174 8.00 37.07 -44.78
C MET A 174 8.99 37.74 -45.76
N PRO A 175 9.60 38.89 -45.41
CA PRO A 175 10.49 39.63 -46.32
C PRO A 175 11.91 39.05 -46.38
N PHE A 176 12.21 38.02 -45.59
CA PHE A 176 13.51 37.35 -45.58
C PHE A 176 13.57 36.24 -46.63
N HIS A 177 14.74 35.99 -47.19
CA HIS A 177 15.02 34.89 -48.13
C HIS A 177 16.19 34.03 -47.62
N GLY A 178 16.32 32.80 -48.13
CA GLY A 178 17.38 31.87 -47.72
C GLY A 178 17.11 31.14 -46.39
N PHE A 179 18.18 30.68 -45.72
CA PHE A 179 18.11 29.83 -44.51
C PHE A 179 17.29 30.47 -43.37
N TRP A 180 17.52 31.76 -43.10
CA TRP A 180 16.84 32.49 -42.01
C TRP A 180 15.33 32.62 -42.20
N ALA A 181 14.85 32.65 -43.45
CA ALA A 181 13.42 32.64 -43.75
C ALA A 181 12.78 31.31 -43.36
N TRP A 182 13.44 30.20 -43.69
CA TRP A 182 12.99 28.86 -43.30
C TRP A 182 13.04 28.66 -41.79
N TYR A 183 14.11 29.09 -41.13
CA TYR A 183 14.21 29.04 -39.67
C TYR A 183 13.11 29.87 -39.00
N GLY A 184 12.84 31.09 -39.47
CA GLY A 184 11.79 31.95 -38.91
C GLY A 184 10.38 31.38 -39.10
N ARG A 185 10.09 30.77 -40.26
CA ARG A 185 8.82 30.04 -40.48
C ARG A 185 8.70 28.83 -39.55
N ALA A 186 9.77 28.04 -39.45
CA ALA A 186 9.82 26.89 -38.55
C ALA A 186 9.67 27.32 -37.08
N ALA A 187 10.26 28.44 -36.67
CA ALA A 187 10.13 28.96 -35.31
C ALA A 187 8.67 29.25 -34.92
N VAL A 188 7.83 29.72 -35.85
CA VAL A 188 6.41 29.97 -35.59
C VAL A 188 5.59 28.68 -35.55
N VAL A 189 5.89 27.71 -36.43
CA VAL A 189 5.08 26.50 -36.63
C VAL A 189 5.47 25.37 -35.66
N MET A 190 6.76 25.15 -35.43
CA MET A 190 7.28 24.02 -34.65
C MET A 190 6.76 23.96 -33.21
N PRO A 191 6.61 25.07 -32.45
CA PRO A 191 5.99 25.03 -31.13
C PRO A 191 4.54 24.52 -31.13
N VAL A 192 3.78 24.82 -32.18
CA VAL A 192 2.38 24.35 -32.32
C VAL A 192 2.35 22.86 -32.64
N ILE A 193 3.24 22.38 -33.50
CA ILE A 193 3.40 20.94 -33.78
C ILE A 193 3.84 20.21 -32.51
N GLY A 194 4.84 20.75 -31.81
CA GLY A 194 5.34 20.20 -30.55
C GLY A 194 4.26 20.11 -29.48
N TRP A 195 3.40 21.13 -29.38
CA TRP A 195 2.23 21.11 -28.52
C TRP A 195 1.26 19.96 -28.88
N PHE A 196 0.95 19.80 -30.16
CA PHE A 196 0.06 18.73 -30.61
C PHE A 196 0.63 17.34 -30.31
N TRP A 197 1.93 17.13 -30.52
CA TRP A 197 2.62 15.89 -30.18
C TRP A 197 2.65 15.65 -28.67
N ALA A 198 2.99 16.66 -27.88
CA ALA A 198 2.98 16.59 -26.42
C ALA A 198 1.58 16.22 -25.90
N LYS A 199 0.53 16.83 -26.45
CA LYS A 199 -0.86 16.48 -26.11
C LYS A 199 -1.16 15.01 -26.40
N ARG A 200 -0.81 14.51 -27.59
CA ARG A 200 -1.06 13.11 -27.99
C ARG A 200 -0.31 12.11 -27.10
N ILE A 201 0.94 12.41 -26.75
CA ILE A 201 1.77 11.60 -25.84
C ILE A 201 1.12 11.55 -24.46
N CYS A 202 0.73 12.71 -23.92
CA CYS A 202 0.04 12.79 -22.63
C CYS A 202 -1.27 12.01 -22.64
N GLU A 203 -2.13 12.21 -23.64
CA GLU A 203 -3.46 11.56 -23.74
C GLU A 203 -3.34 10.04 -23.81
N ARG A 204 -2.45 9.52 -24.66
CA ARG A 204 -2.17 8.09 -24.75
C ARG A 204 -1.69 7.52 -23.42
N THR A 205 -0.80 8.23 -22.73
CA THR A 205 -0.28 7.79 -21.43
C THR A 205 -1.36 7.78 -20.36
N ALA A 206 -2.22 8.80 -20.31
CA ALA A 206 -3.32 8.84 -19.34
C ALA A 206 -4.38 7.76 -19.60
N GLN A 207 -4.64 7.44 -20.88
CA GLN A 207 -5.50 6.32 -21.24
C GLN A 207 -4.92 4.99 -20.75
N ASP A 208 -3.65 4.71 -21.02
CA ASP A 208 -2.96 3.48 -20.57
C ASP A 208 -2.95 3.37 -19.03
N LEU A 209 -2.63 4.46 -18.31
CA LEU A 209 -2.66 4.46 -16.85
C LEU A 209 -4.08 4.20 -16.31
N ARG A 210 -5.11 4.84 -16.86
CA ARG A 210 -6.51 4.65 -16.41
C ARG A 210 -7.05 3.26 -16.76
N GLU A 211 -6.65 2.68 -17.89
CA GLU A 211 -7.02 1.32 -18.27
C GLU A 211 -6.42 0.29 -17.30
N ARG A 212 -5.16 0.47 -16.89
CA ARG A 212 -4.53 -0.37 -15.87
C ARG A 212 -5.18 -0.18 -14.50
N TRP A 213 -5.53 1.05 -14.13
CA TRP A 213 -6.28 1.34 -12.91
C TRP A 213 -7.63 0.60 -12.91
N SER A 214 -8.44 0.74 -13.96
CA SER A 214 -9.74 0.07 -14.03
C SER A 214 -9.60 -1.46 -14.09
N SER A 215 -8.59 -1.98 -14.80
CA SER A 215 -8.31 -3.41 -14.93
C SER A 215 -7.97 -4.05 -13.58
N LEU A 216 -7.08 -3.44 -12.79
CA LEU A 216 -6.73 -3.95 -11.45
C LEU A 216 -7.95 -4.06 -10.54
N LEU A 217 -8.79 -3.02 -10.52
CA LEU A 217 -10.00 -3.00 -9.69
C LEU A 217 -11.15 -3.85 -10.23
N SER A 218 -11.03 -4.38 -11.45
CA SER A 218 -11.99 -5.33 -12.01
C SER A 218 -11.51 -6.77 -11.94
N GLY A 219 -10.39 -7.03 -11.24
CA GLY A 219 -9.78 -8.37 -11.16
C GLY A 219 -9.09 -8.79 -12.47
N GLY A 220 -8.83 -7.85 -13.37
CA GLY A 220 -8.11 -8.10 -14.61
C GLY A 220 -6.63 -8.36 -14.33
N GLY A 221 -6.16 -9.57 -14.65
CA GLY A 221 -4.79 -10.05 -14.43
C GLY A 221 -3.73 -9.42 -15.34
N ILE A 222 -3.74 -8.10 -15.53
CA ILE A 222 -2.59 -7.40 -16.14
C ILE A 222 -1.46 -7.39 -15.12
N GLY A 223 -0.67 -8.48 -15.10
CA GLY A 223 0.54 -8.57 -14.31
C GLY A 223 1.47 -7.39 -14.63
N ALA A 224 2.08 -6.80 -13.61
CA ALA A 224 3.05 -5.74 -13.78
C ALA A 224 4.20 -6.22 -14.68
N LYS A 225 4.36 -5.59 -15.86
CA LYS A 225 5.47 -5.89 -16.76
C LYS A 225 6.70 -5.09 -16.32
N ILE A 226 7.69 -5.77 -15.75
CA ILE A 226 8.95 -5.14 -15.33
C ILE A 226 10.14 -5.82 -16.04
N PRO A 227 10.44 -5.41 -17.29
CA PRO A 227 11.66 -5.87 -17.97
C PRO A 227 12.93 -5.47 -17.20
N GLU A 228 12.89 -4.35 -16.48
CA GLU A 228 13.99 -3.82 -15.67
C GLU A 228 14.30 -4.67 -14.42
N ALA A 229 13.49 -5.68 -14.10
CA ALA A 229 13.80 -6.65 -13.04
C ALA A 229 14.50 -7.91 -13.57
N VAL A 230 14.67 -8.02 -14.89
CA VAL A 230 15.37 -9.13 -15.55
C VAL A 230 16.82 -8.70 -15.78
N PRO A 231 17.81 -9.27 -15.06
CA PRO A 231 19.20 -8.90 -15.24
C PRO A 231 19.69 -9.32 -16.63
N GLY A 232 20.20 -8.38 -17.43
CA GLY A 232 20.90 -8.69 -18.68
C GLY A 232 22.37 -9.07 -18.47
N SER A 233 22.99 -8.57 -17.40
CA SER A 233 24.38 -8.84 -17.02
C SER A 233 24.62 -8.66 -15.50
N PRO A 234 25.62 -9.34 -14.91
CA PRO A 234 26.00 -9.12 -13.51
C PRO A 234 26.39 -7.66 -13.21
N GLY A 235 25.88 -7.09 -12.12
CA GLY A 235 26.16 -5.70 -11.70
C GLY A 235 25.19 -4.64 -12.23
N ASP A 236 24.14 -5.02 -12.96
CA ASP A 236 23.13 -4.11 -13.49
C ASP A 236 22.18 -3.58 -12.40
N ALA A 237 21.57 -2.40 -12.59
CA ALA A 237 20.58 -1.82 -11.69
C ALA A 237 19.39 -2.77 -11.45
N ALA A 238 19.09 -3.63 -12.42
CA ALA A 238 18.11 -4.71 -12.33
C ALA A 238 18.42 -5.71 -11.20
N GLU A 239 19.71 -6.03 -10.96
CA GLU A 239 20.09 -6.93 -9.87
C GLU A 239 19.86 -6.30 -8.50
N GLN A 240 20.10 -4.99 -8.38
CA GLN A 240 19.84 -4.27 -7.14
C GLN A 240 18.34 -4.27 -6.83
N VAL A 241 17.48 -4.03 -7.83
CA VAL A 241 16.03 -4.13 -7.68
C VAL A 241 15.63 -5.54 -7.26
N ARG A 242 16.19 -6.59 -7.87
CA ARG A 242 15.92 -7.98 -7.49
C ARG A 242 16.32 -8.29 -6.05
N LYS A 243 17.51 -7.83 -5.61
CA LYS A 243 18.00 -8.01 -4.23
C LYS A 243 17.07 -7.33 -3.23
N GLU A 244 16.64 -6.10 -3.51
CA GLU A 244 15.74 -5.36 -2.64
C GLU A 244 14.31 -5.95 -2.60
N LEU A 245 13.81 -6.47 -3.73
CA LEU A 245 12.54 -7.22 -3.75
C LEU A 245 12.63 -8.53 -2.95
N ALA A 246 13.74 -9.25 -3.06
CA ALA A 246 13.99 -10.45 -2.25
C ALA A 246 14.07 -10.12 -0.75
N ARG A 247 14.73 -9.00 -0.41
CA ARG A 247 14.79 -8.47 0.96
C ARG A 247 13.41 -8.08 1.47
N LEU A 248 12.59 -7.41 0.65
CA LEU A 248 11.21 -7.08 0.97
C LEU A 248 10.41 -8.36 1.28
N GLY A 249 10.50 -9.37 0.42
CA GLY A 249 9.84 -10.67 0.65
C GLY A 249 10.32 -11.37 1.93
N ALA A 250 11.61 -11.30 2.25
CA ALA A 250 12.15 -11.83 3.50
C ALA A 250 11.63 -11.07 4.73
N GLU A 251 11.54 -9.74 4.68
CA GLU A 251 10.96 -8.93 5.76
C GLU A 251 9.48 -9.24 5.98
N GLN A 252 8.71 -9.48 4.91
CA GLN A 252 7.29 -9.84 5.01
C GLN A 252 7.05 -11.25 5.58
N ARG A 253 7.98 -12.19 5.37
CA ARG A 253 7.90 -13.57 5.90
C ARG A 253 8.49 -13.72 7.31
N SER A 254 9.10 -12.68 7.86
CA SER A 254 9.70 -12.72 9.18
C SER A 254 8.66 -12.96 10.28
N ASN A 255 9.07 -13.63 11.36
CA ASN A 255 8.25 -13.92 12.54
C ASN A 255 8.45 -12.93 13.70
N SER A 256 8.99 -11.74 13.44
CA SER A 256 9.23 -10.69 14.44
C SER A 256 8.35 -9.47 14.16
N VAL A 257 7.58 -9.04 15.16
CA VAL A 257 6.64 -7.91 15.07
C VAL A 257 6.85 -6.94 16.23
N PHE A 258 6.35 -5.72 16.08
CA PHE A 258 6.67 -4.62 16.98
C PHE A 258 5.42 -4.12 17.71
N TYR A 259 5.50 -3.98 19.02
CA TYR A 259 4.42 -3.43 19.86
C TYR A 259 4.70 -1.96 20.19
N ALA A 260 3.81 -1.06 19.77
CA ALA A 260 4.00 0.39 19.86
C ALA A 260 2.99 1.06 20.80
N GLY A 261 2.92 0.59 22.04
CA GLY A 261 2.08 1.20 23.08
C GLY A 261 0.58 1.22 22.69
N PRO A 262 -0.11 2.37 22.75
CA PRO A 262 -1.54 2.47 22.41
C PRO A 262 -1.90 2.07 20.98
N LYS A 263 -0.93 2.05 20.05
CA LYS A 263 -1.14 1.58 18.67
C LYS A 263 -1.26 0.06 18.57
N GLY A 264 -0.93 -0.67 19.64
CA GLY A 264 -0.91 -2.13 19.67
C GLY A 264 0.26 -2.71 18.87
N ILE A 265 0.07 -3.94 18.36
CA ILE A 265 1.06 -4.61 17.51
C ILE A 265 0.94 -4.07 16.08
N LEU A 266 2.01 -3.44 15.60
CA LEU A 266 2.06 -2.82 14.27
C LEU A 266 1.76 -3.85 13.18
N GLY A 267 0.83 -3.51 12.28
CA GLY A 267 0.39 -4.38 11.19
C GLY A 267 -0.75 -5.34 11.52
N MET A 268 -0.93 -5.77 12.77
CA MET A 268 -1.97 -6.75 13.13
C MET A 268 -3.39 -6.19 13.24
N GLY A 269 -3.53 -4.86 13.20
CA GLY A 269 -4.81 -4.16 13.32
C GLY A 269 -5.21 -3.95 14.77
N THR A 270 -6.48 -3.62 15.00
CA THR A 270 -6.98 -3.24 16.33
C THR A 270 -7.23 -4.48 17.18
N ARG A 271 -6.73 -4.48 18.42
CA ARG A 271 -7.10 -5.47 19.43
C ARG A 271 -8.55 -5.26 19.86
N TRP A 272 -9.36 -6.29 19.76
CA TRP A 272 -10.81 -6.22 19.98
C TRP A 272 -11.32 -7.13 21.09
N GLY A 273 -10.57 -8.19 21.41
CA GLY A 273 -10.92 -9.17 22.42
C GLY A 273 -9.71 -9.60 23.25
N SER A 274 -9.96 -9.95 24.51
CA SER A 274 -8.97 -10.49 25.42
C SER A 274 -9.65 -11.49 26.36
N TRP A 275 -9.16 -12.72 26.38
CA TRP A 275 -9.64 -13.79 27.26
C TRP A 275 -8.45 -14.35 28.01
N GLN A 276 -8.59 -14.45 29.33
CA GLN A 276 -7.51 -14.85 30.21
C GLN A 276 -8.00 -15.99 31.09
N LEU A 277 -7.21 -17.04 31.18
CA LEU A 277 -7.36 -18.14 32.13
C LEU A 277 -6.12 -18.14 33.02
N ALA A 278 -6.31 -17.98 34.33
CA ALA A 278 -5.21 -17.92 35.28
C ALA A 278 -5.59 -18.69 36.55
N GLU A 279 -4.94 -19.83 36.78
CA GLU A 279 -5.13 -20.66 37.98
C GLU A 279 -3.81 -21.14 38.55
N ASP A 280 -3.89 -21.55 39.82
CA ASP A 280 -2.82 -22.24 40.52
C ASP A 280 -2.69 -23.69 40.03
N LEU A 281 -1.44 -24.12 39.86
CA LEU A 281 -1.03 -25.47 39.54
C LEU A 281 -0.97 -26.28 40.83
N VAL A 282 -1.97 -27.12 41.06
CA VAL A 282 -2.02 -28.05 42.19
C VAL A 282 -1.82 -29.46 41.66
N SER A 283 -1.08 -30.29 42.38
CA SER A 283 -0.95 -31.70 42.03
C SER A 283 -2.29 -32.43 42.16
N ALA A 284 -2.58 -33.33 41.22
CA ALA A 284 -3.77 -34.18 41.26
C ALA A 284 -3.77 -35.16 42.44
N GLU A 285 -2.58 -35.54 42.91
CA GLU A 285 -2.42 -36.43 44.06
C GLU A 285 -1.90 -35.63 45.28
N PRO A 286 -2.68 -35.53 46.37
CA PRO A 286 -2.26 -34.81 47.57
C PRO A 286 -0.92 -35.33 48.11
N GLY A 287 0.05 -34.42 48.28
CA GLY A 287 1.36 -34.75 48.84
C GLY A 287 2.40 -35.25 47.82
N LYS A 288 2.10 -35.25 46.52
CA LYS A 288 3.10 -35.50 45.45
C LYS A 288 3.30 -34.27 44.59
N ASP A 289 4.51 -34.09 44.09
CA ASP A 289 4.79 -33.08 43.07
C ASP A 289 4.33 -33.57 41.70
N PHE A 290 3.81 -32.65 40.88
CA PHE A 290 3.48 -32.94 39.47
C PHE A 290 4.74 -32.92 38.60
N HIS A 291 4.68 -33.50 37.41
CA HIS A 291 5.83 -33.55 36.52
C HIS A 291 6.16 -32.15 35.99
N PRO A 292 7.43 -31.70 36.06
CA PRO A 292 7.80 -30.38 35.59
C PRO A 292 7.66 -30.31 34.06
N PHE A 293 6.95 -29.29 33.59
CA PHE A 293 6.79 -28.98 32.17
C PHE A 293 7.18 -27.52 31.90
N ARG A 294 7.50 -27.21 30.64
CA ARG A 294 7.83 -25.85 30.21
C ARG A 294 6.63 -25.20 29.55
N SER A 295 6.60 -23.86 29.52
CA SER A 295 5.60 -23.10 28.73
C SER A 295 5.60 -23.53 27.26
N TRP A 296 6.77 -23.89 26.72
CA TRP A 296 6.92 -24.43 25.37
C TRP A 296 6.16 -25.74 25.12
N ASP A 297 6.02 -26.60 26.11
CA ASP A 297 5.33 -27.89 25.95
C ASP A 297 3.83 -27.67 25.79
N VAL A 298 3.27 -26.78 26.62
CA VAL A 298 1.87 -26.35 26.54
C VAL A 298 1.57 -25.66 25.22
N ILE A 299 2.44 -24.73 24.77
CA ILE A 299 2.19 -24.00 23.52
C ILE A 299 2.30 -24.92 22.29
N THR A 300 3.19 -25.91 22.31
CA THR A 300 3.34 -26.87 21.22
C THR A 300 2.11 -27.77 21.11
N ALA A 301 1.54 -28.19 22.25
CA ALA A 301 0.28 -28.92 22.27
C ALA A 301 -0.89 -28.09 21.70
N ILE A 302 -0.96 -26.80 22.06
CA ILE A 302 -1.94 -25.85 21.53
C ILE A 302 -1.76 -25.68 20.00
N GLN A 303 -0.53 -25.51 19.52
CA GLN A 303 -0.22 -25.42 18.09
C GLN A 303 -0.72 -26.65 17.31
N GLY A 304 -0.47 -27.85 17.84
CA GLY A 304 -0.96 -29.11 17.26
C GLY A 304 -2.48 -29.16 17.16
N GLY A 305 -3.18 -28.73 18.21
CA GLY A 305 -4.65 -28.65 18.21
C GLY A 305 -5.18 -27.63 17.19
N LEU A 306 -4.56 -26.46 17.08
CA LEU A 306 -4.96 -25.40 16.16
C LEU A 306 -4.76 -25.80 14.70
N GLY A 307 -3.71 -26.58 14.40
CA GLY A 307 -3.49 -27.14 13.06
C GLY A 307 -4.59 -28.08 12.58
N MET A 308 -5.41 -28.59 13.51
CA MET A 308 -6.53 -29.48 13.23
C MET A 308 -7.86 -28.74 13.05
N LEU A 309 -7.92 -27.40 13.23
CA LEU A 309 -9.16 -26.62 13.10
C LEU A 309 -9.82 -26.72 11.72
N GLU A 310 -9.03 -26.93 10.66
CA GLU A 310 -9.56 -27.15 9.30
C GLU A 310 -10.29 -28.50 9.18
N ARG A 311 -9.85 -29.50 9.95
CA ARG A 311 -10.39 -30.87 9.91
C ARG A 311 -11.66 -30.94 10.73
N THR A 312 -12.77 -30.57 10.10
CA THR A 312 -14.10 -30.67 10.72
C THR A 312 -14.79 -31.95 10.26
N PRO A 313 -15.41 -32.73 11.16
CA PRO A 313 -16.19 -33.92 10.78
C PRO A 313 -17.52 -33.55 10.06
N ILE A 314 -17.84 -32.26 9.97
CA ILE A 314 -19.06 -31.72 9.37
C ILE A 314 -18.69 -31.17 7.99
N ASN A 315 -19.39 -31.63 6.94
CA ASN A 315 -19.13 -31.29 5.54
C ASN A 315 -19.51 -29.84 5.12
N THR A 316 -20.01 -29.01 6.04
CA THR A 316 -20.56 -27.68 5.75
C THR A 316 -19.95 -26.63 6.67
N GLY A 317 -19.36 -25.57 6.08
CA GLY A 317 -18.98 -24.35 6.81
C GLY A 317 -17.67 -24.41 7.61
N GLY A 318 -16.63 -25.07 7.08
CA GLY A 318 -15.31 -25.13 7.73
C GLY A 318 -14.55 -23.81 7.71
N PHE A 319 -13.69 -23.60 8.72
CA PHE A 319 -12.69 -22.53 8.70
C PHE A 319 -11.74 -22.73 7.52
N THR A 320 -11.37 -21.66 6.84
CA THR A 320 -10.22 -21.70 5.91
C THR A 320 -8.97 -22.07 6.70
N LYS A 321 -8.03 -22.75 6.03
CA LYS A 321 -6.78 -23.19 6.66
C LYS A 321 -6.08 -22.00 7.35
N PRO A 322 -5.92 -22.03 8.69
CA PRO A 322 -5.22 -20.97 9.39
C PRO A 322 -3.72 -21.02 9.08
N THR A 323 -3.09 -19.85 9.08
CA THR A 323 -1.63 -19.75 9.18
C THR A 323 -1.24 -19.67 10.64
N ILE A 324 -0.41 -20.62 11.09
CA ILE A 324 0.04 -20.70 12.50
C ILE A 324 1.52 -20.39 12.56
N THR A 325 1.87 -19.35 13.33
CA THR A 325 3.25 -18.84 13.41
C THR A 325 3.60 -18.48 14.84
N HIS A 326 4.83 -18.82 15.28
CA HIS A 326 5.38 -18.32 16.53
C HIS A 326 5.96 -16.92 16.32
N TRP A 327 5.31 -15.92 16.89
CA TRP A 327 5.68 -14.53 16.81
C TRP A 327 6.55 -14.11 17.98
N ILE A 328 7.57 -13.32 17.67
CA ILE A 328 8.37 -12.59 18.65
C ILE A 328 7.93 -11.13 18.60
N VAL A 329 7.34 -10.67 19.70
CA VAL A 329 6.83 -9.31 19.86
C VAL A 329 7.85 -8.49 20.63
N THR A 330 8.45 -7.52 19.96
CA THR A 330 9.44 -6.61 20.53
C THR A 330 8.78 -5.26 20.86
N PRO A 331 8.86 -4.76 22.11
CA PRO A 331 8.33 -3.45 22.45
C PRO A 331 9.16 -2.33 21.80
N VAL A 332 8.48 -1.34 21.22
CA VAL A 332 9.08 -0.11 20.69
C VAL A 332 8.43 1.10 21.35
N GLY A 333 9.17 2.22 21.42
CA GLY A 333 8.62 3.47 21.95
C GLY A 333 7.41 3.94 21.15
N GLU A 334 6.39 4.49 21.83
CA GLU A 334 5.11 4.91 21.24
C GLU A 334 5.25 5.84 20.02
N ASN A 335 6.24 6.74 20.06
CA ASN A 335 6.53 7.70 18.99
C ASN A 335 7.76 7.32 18.14
N ALA A 336 8.18 6.06 18.20
CA ALA A 336 9.32 5.58 17.42
C ALA A 336 9.04 5.71 15.92
N LYS A 337 9.93 6.42 15.21
CA LYS A 337 9.88 6.60 13.74
C LYS A 337 10.63 5.51 12.99
N GLU A 338 11.11 4.50 13.70
CA GLU A 338 11.93 3.42 13.18
C GLU A 338 11.85 2.22 14.11
N VAL A 339 11.96 1.04 13.52
CA VAL A 339 12.04 -0.24 14.22
C VAL A 339 13.32 -0.94 13.82
N SER A 340 13.91 -1.69 14.75
CA SER A 340 15.09 -2.51 14.48
C SER A 340 14.69 -3.97 14.39
N ARG A 341 15.04 -4.64 13.30
CA ARG A 341 14.77 -6.08 13.15
C ARG A 341 15.86 -6.89 13.86
N PRO A 342 15.53 -8.09 14.36
CA PRO A 342 16.51 -8.94 15.02
C PRO A 342 17.63 -9.32 14.04
N THR A 343 18.86 -9.35 14.54
CA THR A 343 20.07 -9.76 13.81
C THR A 343 20.92 -10.67 14.70
N GLY A 344 21.76 -11.52 14.11
CA GLY A 344 22.66 -12.39 14.86
C GLY A 344 22.61 -13.85 14.39
N ALA A 345 23.33 -14.73 15.09
CA ALA A 345 23.46 -16.15 14.75
C ALA A 345 22.14 -16.94 14.88
N ASP A 346 21.23 -16.47 15.73
CA ASP A 346 19.93 -17.09 15.99
C ASP A 346 18.82 -16.61 15.04
N VAL A 347 19.18 -15.78 14.06
CA VAL A 347 18.26 -15.21 13.08
C VAL A 347 18.66 -15.69 11.69
N ASP A 348 17.71 -16.22 10.93
CA ASP A 348 17.89 -16.51 9.51
C ASP A 348 17.15 -15.46 8.67
N ALA A 349 17.92 -14.66 7.92
CA ALA A 349 17.50 -13.40 7.30
C ALA A 349 16.89 -12.40 8.29
N TYR A 350 15.62 -12.59 8.65
CA TYR A 350 14.86 -11.78 9.61
C TYR A 350 13.96 -12.64 10.53
N THR A 351 14.03 -13.96 10.39
CA THR A 351 13.20 -14.92 11.12
C THR A 351 14.01 -15.48 12.28
N VAL A 352 13.50 -15.33 13.50
CA VAL A 352 14.07 -15.92 14.70
C VAL A 352 13.88 -17.44 14.64
N ARG A 353 14.98 -18.19 14.78
CA ARG A 353 15.00 -19.66 14.70
C ARG A 353 14.28 -20.30 15.87
N THR A 354 13.79 -21.52 15.67
CA THR A 354 12.96 -22.25 16.64
C THR A 354 13.58 -22.38 18.02
N HIS A 355 14.89 -22.62 18.13
CA HIS A 355 15.56 -22.77 19.43
C HIS A 355 15.54 -21.45 20.22
N ALA A 356 15.75 -20.30 19.56
CA ALA A 356 15.65 -19.00 20.20
C ALA A 356 14.21 -18.63 20.54
N VAL A 357 13.24 -19.02 19.70
CA VAL A 357 11.81 -18.87 20.02
C VAL A 357 11.45 -19.67 21.28
N GLN A 358 11.93 -20.91 21.40
CA GLN A 358 11.71 -21.76 22.57
C GLN A 358 12.31 -21.12 23.84
N ASP A 359 13.52 -20.58 23.73
CA ASP A 359 14.17 -19.88 24.83
C ASP A 359 13.39 -18.65 25.29
N ILE A 360 12.91 -17.82 24.36
CA ILE A 360 12.09 -16.63 24.66
C ILE A 360 10.76 -17.04 25.31
N CYS A 361 10.13 -18.11 24.82
CA CYS A 361 8.89 -18.66 25.39
C CYS A 361 9.07 -19.10 26.84
N ASN A 362 10.16 -19.82 27.14
CA ASN A 362 10.41 -20.37 28.47
C ASN A 362 10.90 -19.32 29.48
N LYS A 363 11.66 -18.32 29.03
CA LYS A 363 12.24 -17.29 29.90
C LYS A 363 11.32 -16.12 30.19
N GLN A 364 10.15 -16.02 29.53
CA GLN A 364 9.25 -14.85 29.49
C GLN A 364 9.54 -13.81 30.58
N GLN A 365 10.27 -12.78 30.20
CA GLN A 365 10.87 -11.83 31.12
C GLN A 365 9.81 -10.88 31.69
N PHE A 366 9.72 -10.82 33.02
CA PHE A 366 9.06 -9.71 33.70
C PHE A 366 9.93 -8.46 33.56
N GLY A 367 9.36 -7.37 33.05
CA GLY A 367 9.98 -6.03 33.05
C GLY A 367 10.70 -5.58 31.78
N SER A 368 11.27 -6.47 30.96
CA SER A 368 11.94 -6.09 29.70
C SER A 368 12.01 -7.23 28.70
N GLY A 369 12.43 -6.94 27.46
CA GLY A 369 12.74 -7.97 26.45
C GLY A 369 11.60 -8.36 25.52
N ASP A 370 11.93 -9.32 24.65
CA ASP A 370 11.03 -9.87 23.64
C ASP A 370 10.02 -10.84 24.25
N ARG A 371 8.81 -10.86 23.69
CA ARG A 371 7.73 -11.75 24.15
C ARG A 371 7.33 -12.74 23.07
N HIS A 372 7.19 -13.99 23.47
CA HIS A 372 6.67 -15.03 22.59
C HIS A 372 5.14 -15.02 22.59
N TYR A 373 4.56 -15.12 21.38
CA TYR A 373 3.15 -15.34 21.12
C TYR A 373 2.98 -16.43 20.07
N LEU A 374 2.01 -17.32 20.23
CA LEU A 374 1.53 -18.17 19.14
C LEU A 374 0.39 -17.47 18.43
N GLY A 375 0.60 -17.11 17.17
CA GLY A 375 -0.41 -16.45 16.35
C GLY A 375 -1.12 -17.45 15.44
N VAL A 376 -2.44 -17.34 15.37
CA VAL A 376 -3.30 -18.03 14.41
C VAL A 376 -3.99 -16.99 13.56
N GLN A 377 -3.78 -17.04 12.25
CA GLN A 377 -4.19 -16.00 11.33
C GLN A 377 -5.08 -16.53 10.21
N TRP A 378 -6.16 -15.81 9.92
CA TRP A 378 -7.03 -16.01 8.76
C TRP A 378 -7.02 -14.78 7.89
N THR A 379 -6.82 -15.00 6.59
CA THR A 379 -7.06 -13.98 5.57
C THR A 379 -8.41 -14.29 4.94
N LEU A 380 -9.38 -13.40 5.17
CA LEU A 380 -10.77 -13.52 4.73
C LEU A 380 -11.12 -12.36 3.80
N TRP A 381 -12.28 -12.47 3.14
CA TRP A 381 -12.81 -11.41 2.28
C TRP A 381 -11.80 -10.95 1.23
N ASP A 382 -11.06 -11.89 0.63
CA ASP A 382 -10.03 -11.60 -0.36
C ASP A 382 -9.01 -10.51 0.09
N GLY A 383 -8.46 -10.68 1.30
CA GLY A 383 -7.46 -9.79 1.89
C GLY A 383 -8.02 -8.54 2.58
N HIS A 384 -9.33 -8.29 2.48
CA HIS A 384 -9.96 -7.16 3.15
C HIS A 384 -10.09 -7.34 4.66
N LEU A 385 -10.17 -8.58 5.15
CA LEU A 385 -10.21 -8.85 6.58
C LEU A 385 -9.08 -9.81 6.95
N VAL A 386 -8.26 -9.43 7.91
CA VAL A 386 -7.30 -10.33 8.53
C VAL A 386 -7.61 -10.43 10.02
N ILE A 387 -7.89 -11.65 10.47
CA ILE A 387 -8.11 -11.94 11.89
C ILE A 387 -6.87 -12.65 12.41
N THR A 388 -6.29 -12.12 13.49
CA THR A 388 -5.13 -12.73 14.14
C THR A 388 -5.46 -12.96 15.62
N MET A 389 -5.44 -14.21 16.05
CA MET A 389 -5.58 -14.60 17.45
C MET A 389 -4.19 -14.90 18.01
N MET A 390 -3.80 -14.15 19.03
CA MET A 390 -2.47 -14.20 19.63
C MET A 390 -2.57 -14.84 21.02
N ILE A 391 -1.85 -15.95 21.22
CA ILE A 391 -1.92 -16.77 22.42
C ILE A 391 -0.58 -16.69 23.16
N THR A 392 -0.61 -16.41 24.46
CA THR A 392 0.55 -16.48 25.34
C THR A 392 0.30 -17.47 26.46
N VAL A 393 1.37 -18.15 26.86
CA VAL A 393 1.40 -19.03 28.02
C VAL A 393 2.52 -18.54 28.92
N THR A 394 2.17 -18.16 30.14
CA THR A 394 3.09 -17.70 31.16
C THR A 394 2.93 -18.58 32.38
N VAL A 395 4.05 -19.08 32.92
CA VAL A 395 4.09 -19.78 34.20
C VAL A 395 4.85 -18.88 35.17
N LEU A 396 4.18 -18.45 36.24
CA LEU A 396 4.77 -17.60 37.27
C LEU A 396 4.33 -18.10 38.64
N HIS A 397 5.28 -18.49 39.49
CA HIS A 397 5.06 -18.89 40.89
C HIS A 397 3.85 -19.81 41.07
N GLU A 398 3.94 -21.03 40.53
CA GLU A 398 2.85 -22.04 40.53
C GLU A 398 1.55 -21.60 39.84
N THR A 399 1.45 -20.38 39.32
CA THR A 399 0.29 -19.93 38.53
C THR A 399 0.55 -20.14 37.05
N LEU A 400 -0.35 -20.84 36.37
CA LEU A 400 -0.40 -20.88 34.91
C LEU A 400 -1.39 -19.82 34.42
N ARG A 401 -0.90 -18.91 33.58
CA ARG A 401 -1.70 -17.93 32.87
C ARG A 401 -1.66 -18.19 31.36
N ILE A 402 -2.83 -18.35 30.77
CA ILE A 402 -3.03 -18.42 29.33
C ILE A 402 -3.85 -17.20 28.93
N GLU A 403 -3.31 -16.39 28.03
CA GLU A 403 -4.00 -15.22 27.51
C GLU A 403 -4.16 -15.35 26.00
N VAL A 404 -5.38 -15.11 25.53
CA VAL A 404 -5.74 -15.11 24.12
C VAL A 404 -6.26 -13.73 23.77
N THR A 405 -5.66 -13.10 22.77
CA THR A 405 -6.03 -11.76 22.33
C THR A 405 -6.41 -11.77 20.86
N GLY A 406 -7.55 -11.17 20.54
CA GLY A 406 -8.06 -11.06 19.18
C GLY A 406 -7.65 -9.73 18.57
N HIS A 407 -7.01 -9.78 17.40
CA HIS A 407 -6.67 -8.63 16.56
C HIS A 407 -7.42 -8.74 15.23
N ALA A 408 -7.88 -7.60 14.72
CA ALA A 408 -8.56 -7.53 13.43
C ALA A 408 -8.03 -6.34 12.62
N LEU A 409 -7.53 -6.64 11.43
CA LEU A 409 -7.14 -5.66 10.44
C LEU A 409 -8.26 -5.55 9.40
N GLY A 410 -8.91 -4.40 9.37
CA GLY A 410 -10.05 -4.13 8.49
C GLY A 410 -9.66 -3.82 7.05
N PRO A 411 -10.63 -3.49 6.19
CA PRO A 411 -10.43 -3.31 4.74
C PRO A 411 -9.46 -2.18 4.44
N VAL A 412 -8.90 -2.17 3.23
CA VAL A 412 -8.16 -1.00 2.74
C VAL A 412 -9.14 0.16 2.60
N ASN A 413 -8.70 1.38 2.93
CA ASN A 413 -9.53 2.57 2.84
C ASN A 413 -10.30 2.65 1.50
N PRO A 414 -11.61 2.99 1.52
CA PRO A 414 -12.45 3.03 0.32
C PRO A 414 -11.89 3.86 -0.83
N LEU A 415 -11.08 4.89 -0.54
CA LEU A 415 -10.37 5.69 -1.52
C LEU A 415 -9.72 4.78 -2.57
N PHE A 416 -9.05 3.71 -2.16
CA PHE A 416 -8.29 2.80 -3.03
C PHE A 416 -9.16 1.90 -3.92
N ASN A 417 -10.46 1.77 -3.64
CA ASN A 417 -11.39 0.94 -4.42
C ASN A 417 -12.16 1.72 -5.50
N GLU A 418 -11.98 3.04 -5.56
CA GLU A 418 -12.62 3.89 -6.55
C GLU A 418 -12.08 3.65 -7.97
N LYS A 419 -13.00 3.50 -8.94
CA LYS A 419 -12.67 3.37 -10.36
C LYS A 419 -12.46 4.75 -11.02
N PRO A 420 -11.68 4.84 -12.12
CA PRO A 420 -11.48 6.09 -12.82
C PRO A 420 -12.79 6.68 -13.35
N ALA A 421 -13.13 7.89 -12.91
CA ALA A 421 -14.27 8.64 -13.41
C ALA A 421 -13.90 9.51 -14.62
N ALA A 422 -14.81 9.65 -15.58
CA ALA A 422 -14.69 10.64 -16.64
C ALA A 422 -14.95 12.03 -16.05
N LYS A 423 -14.18 13.04 -16.50
CA LYS A 423 -14.47 14.44 -16.16
C LYS A 423 -15.75 14.84 -16.91
N GLU A 424 -16.78 15.26 -16.18
CA GLU A 424 -18.05 15.71 -16.76
C GLU A 424 -18.28 17.18 -16.44
N LYS A 425 -18.82 17.93 -17.41
CA LYS A 425 -19.35 19.28 -17.19
C LYS A 425 -20.82 19.30 -17.54
N GLU A 426 -21.63 19.83 -16.65
CA GLU A 426 -23.03 20.11 -16.94
C GLU A 426 -23.12 21.41 -17.73
N VAL A 427 -23.66 21.32 -18.94
CA VAL A 427 -23.91 22.47 -19.81
C VAL A 427 -25.42 22.54 -20.03
N GLN A 428 -26.00 23.72 -19.83
CA GLN A 428 -27.41 23.95 -20.17
C GLN A 428 -27.61 23.76 -21.67
N LYS A 429 -28.66 23.06 -22.07
CA LYS A 429 -28.98 22.91 -23.49
C LYS A 429 -29.31 24.28 -24.09
N ALA A 430 -28.71 24.60 -25.23
CA ALA A 430 -28.85 25.92 -25.88
C ALA A 430 -30.32 26.32 -26.16
N PHE A 431 -31.22 25.35 -26.36
CA PHE A 431 -32.63 25.58 -26.66
C PHE A 431 -33.60 25.25 -25.51
N ARG A 432 -33.12 24.59 -24.43
CA ARG A 432 -33.93 24.25 -23.25
C ARG A 432 -33.10 24.54 -22.00
N PHE A 433 -33.11 25.79 -21.56
CA PHE A 433 -32.27 26.27 -20.46
C PHE A 433 -32.60 25.61 -19.10
N TRP A 434 -33.75 24.94 -18.98
CA TRP A 434 -34.16 24.15 -17.82
C TRP A 434 -33.66 22.69 -17.84
N GLU A 435 -33.05 22.22 -18.94
CA GLU A 435 -32.45 20.89 -19.05
C GLU A 435 -30.92 20.99 -19.09
N THR A 436 -30.24 20.29 -18.19
CA THR A 436 -28.78 20.11 -18.22
C THR A 436 -28.41 18.91 -19.08
N ARG A 437 -27.30 19.00 -19.81
CA ARG A 437 -26.65 17.86 -20.46
C ARG A 437 -25.24 17.72 -19.91
N LYS A 438 -24.88 16.50 -19.54
CA LYS A 438 -23.51 16.13 -19.18
C LYS A 438 -22.66 15.99 -20.45
N VAL A 439 -21.61 16.79 -20.54
CA VAL A 439 -20.62 16.72 -21.62
C VAL A 439 -19.32 16.15 -21.03
N LYS A 440 -18.79 15.09 -21.64
CA LYS A 440 -17.49 14.52 -21.27
C LYS A 440 -16.39 15.51 -21.65
N LEU A 441 -15.62 15.95 -20.67
CA LEU A 441 -14.46 16.81 -20.88
C LEU A 441 -13.28 15.98 -21.43
N PRO A 442 -12.31 16.65 -22.09
CA PRO A 442 -11.04 16.02 -22.44
C PRO A 442 -10.40 15.37 -21.22
N LEU A 443 -9.75 14.23 -21.45
CA LEU A 443 -9.08 13.48 -20.39
C LEU A 443 -8.01 14.33 -19.70
N ILE A 444 -7.28 15.10 -20.51
CA ILE A 444 -6.17 15.95 -20.10
C ILE A 444 -6.48 17.38 -20.54
N ASP A 445 -6.41 18.29 -19.56
CA ASP A 445 -6.57 19.71 -19.80
C ASP A 445 -5.30 20.29 -20.44
N PRO A 446 -5.40 21.35 -21.26
CA PRO A 446 -4.22 22.03 -21.80
C PRO A 446 -3.17 22.34 -20.73
N ASP A 447 -3.59 22.89 -19.59
CA ASP A 447 -2.67 23.24 -18.50
C ASP A 447 -1.88 22.03 -17.97
N GLU A 448 -2.47 20.84 -18.01
CA GLU A 448 -1.82 19.59 -17.61
C GLU A 448 -0.75 19.14 -18.62
N VAL A 449 -0.97 19.39 -19.92
CA VAL A 449 0.05 19.15 -20.95
C VAL A 449 1.23 20.10 -20.75
N VAL A 450 0.99 21.39 -20.48
CA VAL A 450 2.08 22.35 -20.17
C VAL A 450 2.81 21.90 -18.90
N ARG A 451 2.08 21.50 -17.85
CA ARG A 451 2.64 21.01 -16.59
C ARG A 451 3.60 19.83 -16.82
N LEU A 452 3.14 18.82 -17.56
CA LEU A 452 3.92 17.62 -17.87
C LEU A 452 5.13 17.94 -18.75
N ALA A 453 4.95 18.76 -19.78
CA ALA A 453 6.05 19.16 -20.67
C ALA A 453 7.13 19.98 -19.93
N ALA A 454 6.73 20.91 -19.05
CA ALA A 454 7.67 21.68 -18.25
C ALA A 454 8.41 20.81 -17.22
N ARG A 455 7.72 19.83 -16.63
CA ARG A 455 8.29 18.92 -15.62
C ARG A 455 9.21 17.86 -16.21
N ALA A 456 8.93 17.38 -17.42
CA ALA A 456 9.61 16.26 -18.06
C ALA A 456 11.16 16.36 -18.06
N PRO A 457 11.78 17.49 -18.46
CA PRO A 457 13.24 17.61 -18.44
C PRO A 457 13.86 17.54 -17.03
N LEU A 458 13.11 17.91 -16.00
CA LEU A 458 13.59 17.91 -14.61
C LEU A 458 13.45 16.55 -13.93
N THR A 459 12.81 15.56 -14.59
CA THR A 459 12.63 14.21 -14.02
C THR A 459 13.95 13.46 -13.87
N TRP A 460 14.97 13.81 -14.65
CA TRP A 460 16.31 13.24 -14.56
C TRP A 460 17.07 13.66 -13.29
N TYR A 461 16.62 14.73 -12.61
CA TYR A 461 17.15 15.13 -11.31
C TYR A 461 16.04 15.16 -10.23
N PRO A 462 15.68 13.97 -9.71
CA PRO A 462 14.60 13.76 -8.75
C PRO A 462 14.59 14.71 -7.52
N PRO A 463 15.73 15.08 -6.89
CA PRO A 463 15.75 15.96 -5.71
C PRO A 463 15.28 17.39 -5.97
N LEU A 464 15.72 18.01 -7.06
CA LEU A 464 15.30 19.35 -7.45
C LEU A 464 13.80 19.39 -7.73
N LEU A 465 13.31 18.36 -8.41
CA LEU A 465 11.90 18.28 -8.75
C LEU A 465 10.99 18.14 -7.53
N ASN A 466 11.43 17.41 -6.50
CA ASN A 466 10.73 17.33 -5.22
C ASN A 466 10.78 18.66 -4.44
N TRP A 467 11.90 19.37 -4.51
CA TRP A 467 12.05 20.67 -3.87
C TRP A 467 11.15 21.75 -4.50
N LEU A 468 10.98 21.72 -5.83
CA LEU A 468 10.11 22.63 -6.59
C LEU A 468 8.62 22.26 -6.45
N GLY A 469 8.31 21.00 -6.78
CA GLY A 469 6.96 20.50 -6.98
C GLY A 469 6.27 19.97 -5.73
N GLY A 470 7.01 19.80 -4.63
CA GLY A 470 6.51 19.12 -3.44
C GLY A 470 6.70 17.60 -3.51
N SER A 471 6.37 16.93 -2.41
CA SER A 471 6.59 15.49 -2.24
C SER A 471 5.58 14.87 -1.29
N LEU A 472 5.42 13.54 -1.38
CA LEU A 472 4.70 12.73 -0.41
C LEU A 472 5.71 12.04 0.51
N THR A 473 5.53 12.17 1.81
CA THR A 473 6.25 11.39 2.82
C THR A 473 5.26 10.43 3.47
N LEU A 474 5.60 9.14 3.45
CA LEU A 474 4.78 8.05 4.00
C LEU A 474 4.86 8.03 5.54
N PRO A 475 3.80 7.53 6.22
CA PRO A 475 3.80 7.43 7.67
C PRO A 475 4.84 6.43 8.17
N GLU A 476 5.46 6.70 9.33
CA GLU A 476 6.43 5.81 9.98
C GLU A 476 5.93 5.35 11.36
N PRO A 477 6.22 4.10 11.78
CA PRO A 477 6.88 3.04 11.01
C PRO A 477 6.02 2.54 9.83
N PHE A 478 6.63 2.44 8.64
CA PHE A 478 5.86 2.19 7.42
C PHE A 478 5.55 0.70 7.18
N GLY A 479 4.27 0.41 6.91
CA GLY A 479 3.80 -0.83 6.30
C GLY A 479 2.63 -0.53 5.36
N LEU A 480 2.63 -1.10 4.15
CA LEU A 480 1.66 -0.79 3.09
C LEU A 480 0.22 -1.02 3.54
N ARG A 481 -0.06 -2.14 4.21
CA ARG A 481 -1.43 -2.44 4.65
C ARG A 481 -1.86 -1.58 5.83
N HIS A 482 -0.97 -1.45 6.80
CA HIS A 482 -1.24 -0.80 8.08
C HIS A 482 -1.47 0.71 7.95
N ALA A 483 -0.74 1.37 7.05
CA ALA A 483 -0.83 2.80 6.83
C ALA A 483 -2.23 3.25 6.40
N TRP A 484 -2.96 2.41 5.66
CA TRP A 484 -4.26 2.75 5.06
C TRP A 484 -5.35 1.70 5.30
N ALA A 485 -5.24 0.94 6.40
CA ALA A 485 -6.32 0.09 6.86
C ALA A 485 -7.40 0.92 7.55
N ASP A 486 -8.65 0.64 7.21
CA ASP A 486 -9.84 1.15 7.90
C ASP A 486 -10.28 0.18 9.01
N GLN A 487 -11.18 0.63 9.88
CA GLN A 487 -11.70 -0.18 10.96
C GLN A 487 -12.62 -1.30 10.43
N PRO A 488 -12.45 -2.56 10.89
CA PRO A 488 -13.24 -3.69 10.40
C PRO A 488 -14.73 -3.59 10.76
N TRP A 489 -15.08 -2.85 11.81
CA TRP A 489 -16.43 -2.79 12.39
C TRP A 489 -17.48 -2.05 11.56
N ARG A 490 -17.06 -1.37 10.47
CA ARG A 490 -18.00 -0.72 9.53
C ARG A 490 -18.79 -1.73 8.69
N HIS A 491 -18.27 -2.95 8.53
CA HIS A 491 -18.93 -4.03 7.82
C HIS A 491 -19.42 -5.10 8.79
N ARG A 492 -20.74 -5.20 8.96
CA ARG A 492 -21.37 -6.16 9.90
C ARG A 492 -20.89 -7.59 9.70
N PHE A 493 -20.83 -8.08 8.45
CA PHE A 493 -20.41 -9.45 8.20
C PHE A 493 -18.94 -9.71 8.55
N MET A 494 -18.05 -8.73 8.34
CA MET A 494 -16.66 -8.84 8.74
C MET A 494 -16.51 -8.87 10.27
N ALA A 495 -17.33 -8.08 10.98
CA ALA A 495 -17.40 -8.11 12.44
C ALA A 495 -17.91 -9.48 12.94
N ASP A 496 -19.00 -9.99 12.37
CA ASP A 496 -19.57 -11.29 12.74
C ASP A 496 -18.57 -12.42 12.52
N ASP A 497 -17.81 -12.40 11.42
CA ASP A 497 -16.78 -13.41 11.13
C ASP A 497 -15.60 -13.32 12.12
N ALA A 498 -15.19 -12.11 12.52
CA ALA A 498 -14.17 -11.92 13.56
C ALA A 498 -14.61 -12.51 14.91
N LEU A 499 -15.86 -12.26 15.31
CA LEU A 499 -16.43 -12.78 16.56
C LEU A 499 -16.57 -14.31 16.52
N ARG A 500 -17.03 -14.88 15.40
CA ARG A 500 -17.17 -16.34 15.23
C ARG A 500 -15.83 -17.07 15.28
N ALA A 501 -14.74 -16.44 14.86
CA ALA A 501 -13.41 -17.04 14.89
C ALA A 501 -12.86 -17.29 16.31
N ALA A 502 -13.29 -16.51 17.31
CA ALA A 502 -12.73 -16.62 18.66
C ALA A 502 -13.16 -17.91 19.38
N THR A 503 -14.42 -18.32 19.29
CA THR A 503 -14.94 -19.46 20.07
C THR A 503 -14.20 -20.77 19.78
N PRO A 504 -13.98 -21.19 18.52
CA PRO A 504 -13.26 -22.43 18.22
C PRO A 504 -11.81 -22.39 18.69
N VAL A 505 -11.14 -21.25 18.53
CA VAL A 505 -9.75 -21.06 18.99
C VAL A 505 -9.66 -21.23 20.49
N LEU A 506 -10.51 -20.56 21.26
CA LEU A 506 -10.52 -20.65 22.72
C LEU A 506 -10.80 -22.08 23.19
N ARG A 507 -11.74 -22.79 22.55
CA ARG A 507 -12.02 -24.20 22.85
C ARG A 507 -10.81 -25.10 22.62
N VAL A 508 -10.10 -24.92 21.50
CA VAL A 508 -8.90 -25.70 21.19
C VAL A 508 -7.76 -25.38 22.15
N VAL A 509 -7.50 -24.11 22.41
CA VAL A 509 -6.49 -23.65 23.39
C VAL A 509 -6.76 -24.29 24.74
N HIS A 510 -8.01 -24.22 25.21
CA HIS A 510 -8.40 -24.78 26.49
C HIS A 510 -8.27 -26.31 26.52
N ALA A 511 -8.79 -27.03 25.52
CA ALA A 511 -8.72 -28.48 25.47
C ALA A 511 -7.27 -28.99 25.41
N ALA A 512 -6.40 -28.34 24.62
CA ALA A 512 -4.99 -28.70 24.52
C ALA A 512 -4.21 -28.41 25.80
N ALA A 513 -4.47 -27.26 26.44
CA ALA A 513 -3.85 -26.90 27.71
C ALA A 513 -4.26 -27.88 28.82
N LEU A 514 -5.56 -28.14 28.99
CA LEU A 514 -6.06 -29.07 30.01
C LEU A 514 -5.54 -30.49 29.82
N LYS A 515 -5.45 -30.95 28.57
CA LYS A 515 -4.88 -32.26 28.26
C LYS A 515 -3.42 -32.32 28.73
N THR A 516 -2.62 -31.32 28.38
CA THR A 516 -1.20 -31.25 28.76
C THR A 516 -1.04 -31.21 30.28
N LEU A 517 -1.87 -30.43 30.99
CA LEU A 517 -1.86 -30.37 32.45
C LEU A 517 -2.19 -31.72 33.09
N ARG A 518 -3.25 -32.37 32.62
CA ARG A 518 -3.65 -33.70 33.12
C ARG A 518 -2.58 -34.75 32.88
N ASP A 519 -1.98 -34.74 31.69
CA ASP A 519 -0.90 -35.68 31.32
C ASP A 519 0.36 -35.48 32.18
N ASN A 520 0.54 -34.29 32.76
CA ASN A 520 1.64 -33.97 33.70
C ASN A 520 1.25 -34.12 35.19
N GLY A 521 0.04 -34.60 35.51
CA GLY A 521 -0.40 -34.85 36.88
C GLY A 521 -0.92 -33.63 37.64
N VAL A 522 -1.36 -32.57 36.94
CA VAL A 522 -1.98 -31.38 37.54
C VAL A 522 -3.49 -31.58 37.68
N ASP A 523 -4.06 -31.12 38.81
CA ASP A 523 -5.50 -31.04 39.02
C ASP A 523 -6.13 -29.96 38.13
N VAL A 524 -7.10 -30.38 37.32
CA VAL A 524 -7.76 -29.53 36.32
C VAL A 524 -9.20 -29.16 36.71
N GLU A 525 -9.69 -29.56 37.89
CA GLU A 525 -11.07 -29.30 38.32
C GLU A 525 -11.37 -27.80 38.40
N LYS A 526 -10.46 -27.03 39.03
CA LYS A 526 -10.55 -25.56 39.11
C LYS A 526 -10.53 -24.90 37.74
N PHE A 527 -9.67 -25.37 36.83
CA PHE A 527 -9.61 -24.87 35.46
C PHE A 527 -10.90 -25.14 34.68
N GLY A 528 -11.54 -26.30 34.90
CA GLY A 528 -12.81 -26.66 34.27
C GLY A 528 -13.97 -25.75 34.66
N SER A 529 -14.04 -25.35 35.94
CA SER A 529 -15.08 -24.41 36.43
C SER A 529 -14.91 -23.01 35.85
N ARG A 530 -13.68 -22.46 35.83
CA ARG A 530 -13.40 -21.15 35.21
C ARG A 530 -13.58 -21.15 33.71
N SER A 531 -13.28 -22.26 33.04
CA SER A 531 -13.53 -22.40 31.61
C SER A 531 -15.01 -22.35 31.23
N SER A 532 -15.87 -22.89 32.09
CA SER A 532 -17.32 -22.81 31.90
C SER A 532 -17.80 -21.35 32.00
N ALA A 533 -17.22 -20.56 32.91
CA ALA A 533 -17.47 -19.12 33.02
C ALA A 533 -16.93 -18.32 31.82
N LEU A 534 -15.69 -18.61 31.38
CA LEU A 534 -15.07 -18.03 30.18
C LEU A 534 -15.90 -18.31 28.93
N SER A 535 -16.47 -19.52 28.80
CA SER A 535 -17.35 -19.87 27.69
C SER A 535 -18.60 -19.00 27.62
N GLY A 536 -19.12 -18.55 28.78
CA GLY A 536 -20.19 -17.54 28.84
C GLY A 536 -19.72 -16.15 28.41
N ALA A 537 -18.54 -15.71 28.86
CA ALA A 537 -17.96 -14.43 28.48
C ALA A 537 -17.62 -14.32 26.98
N VAL A 538 -17.35 -15.44 26.32
CA VAL A 538 -17.13 -15.52 24.87
C VAL A 538 -18.41 -15.25 24.06
N GLN A 539 -19.58 -15.58 24.62
CA GLN A 539 -20.87 -15.32 23.97
C GLN A 539 -21.24 -13.83 23.95
N ASP A 540 -20.66 -13.03 24.85
CA ASP A 540 -20.88 -11.58 24.98
C ASP A 540 -19.70 -10.75 24.45
N ALA A 541 -18.97 -11.27 23.45
CA ALA A 541 -17.79 -10.61 22.89
C ALA A 541 -18.17 -9.32 22.13
N SER A 542 -18.19 -8.19 22.83
CA SER A 542 -18.27 -6.86 22.24
C SER A 542 -16.86 -6.34 21.88
N PRO A 543 -16.63 -5.75 20.69
CA PRO A 543 -15.34 -5.13 20.38
C PRO A 543 -15.08 -3.95 21.32
N LYS A 544 -13.99 -4.02 22.09
CA LYS A 544 -13.55 -2.95 23.03
C LYS A 544 -12.24 -2.32 22.54
N LYS A 545 -11.97 -1.08 22.95
CA LYS A 545 -10.65 -0.43 22.79
C LYS A 545 -9.67 -0.97 23.83
N ALA A 546 -9.19 -2.20 23.63
CA ALA A 546 -8.46 -2.95 24.67
C ALA A 546 -7.06 -2.40 25.00
N ASP A 547 -6.46 -1.60 24.11
CA ASP A 547 -5.11 -1.03 24.30
C ASP A 547 -5.12 0.42 24.81
N LEU A 548 -6.30 1.01 24.98
CA LEU A 548 -6.47 2.29 25.66
C LEU A 548 -6.81 2.01 27.13
N TYR A 549 -5.82 2.20 28.00
CA TYR A 549 -6.04 2.20 29.43
C TYR A 549 -6.51 3.60 29.84
N ASP A 550 -7.81 3.76 30.04
CA ASP A 550 -8.36 4.95 30.71
C ASP A 550 -8.05 4.79 32.22
N ALA A 551 -6.85 5.21 32.62
CA ALA A 551 -6.38 5.20 34.01
C ALA A 551 -6.71 6.53 34.72
#